data_AF-A0A4R2KWC4-F1
#
_entry.id   AF-A0A4R2KWC4-F1
#
_cell.length_a   1.000
_cell.length_b   1.000
_cell.length_c   1.000
_cell.angle_alpha   90.00
_cell.angle_beta   90.00
_cell.angle_gamma   90.00
#
_symmetry.space_group_name_H-M   'P 1'
#
loop_
_entity.id
_entity.type
_entity.pdbx_description
1 polymer ?
#
loop_
_entity_poly.entity_id
_entity_poly.type
_entity_poly.pdbx_seq_one_letter_code
_entity_poly.pdbx_strand_id
1 'polypeptide(L)'
;MATIQPTRIGTAYTRSGSTDGLDICDGVPLLPQIGALQAGTSFSYRDPVRILAVSPKRILLWRLSGNVGYQLVAGVCGPAYAATFMVEGETRGRDVNLRVSQDEAAAGVFAGIRVDFPGKFQVDAGSPRWTYKKGFYLKWSTAFRKTFTPSIDVLGLLIKIIRKLMQEMSKNSDIKEGEELEGEPRENKEEEKKPEPKPKPSVRVKSWGMFDKTDNTFNSNKGTVSPEPTLTLIVDLVPLWPELVAVDKGLKALWGGLSLGPKFHFIVPVHIRFKRVQLDEAEVRSLEYKDGGLTGTLDQAVDTVTRLQVDMDHNPALTFGTSFYLSLSVCKVFSFDPESPMLRLDRILGVEVSGGHYCNGFVNEVGVETSPAEPLVPCADASIAVILDP
;
A
#
# COMPACT_ATOMS: atom_id res chain seq x y z
N MET A 1 39.73 9.91 -7.50
CA MET A 1 38.63 8.93 -7.58
C MET A 1 37.97 8.95 -6.23
N ALA A 2 36.75 9.50 -6.13
CA ALA A 2 36.05 9.58 -4.86
C ALA A 2 35.10 8.38 -4.74
N THR A 3 35.08 7.71 -3.60
CA THR A 3 34.11 6.65 -3.31
C THR A 3 32.96 7.25 -2.50
N ILE A 4 31.74 6.95 -2.92
CA ILE A 4 30.51 7.34 -2.24
C ILE A 4 30.04 6.09 -1.49
N GLN A 5 30.22 6.11 -0.17
CA GLN A 5 29.74 5.05 0.71
C GLN A 5 28.19 4.97 0.65
N PRO A 6 27.60 3.82 1.00
CA PRO A 6 26.15 3.69 1.08
C PRO A 6 25.52 4.81 1.90
N THR A 7 24.65 5.57 1.24
CA THR A 7 23.94 6.70 1.83
C THR A 7 22.46 6.54 1.58
N ARG A 8 21.67 6.65 2.65
CA ARG A 8 20.21 6.65 2.55
C ARG A 8 19.71 8.04 2.20
N ILE A 9 18.89 8.12 1.17
CA ILE A 9 18.27 9.36 0.69
C ILE A 9 16.75 9.17 0.61
N GLY A 10 15.99 10.20 0.99
CA GLY A 10 14.53 10.21 0.86
C GLY A 10 13.82 10.81 2.06
N THR A 11 12.51 10.60 2.13
CA THR A 11 11.67 11.14 3.22
C THR A 11 12.10 10.58 4.57
N ALA A 12 11.98 11.42 5.60
CA ALA A 12 12.52 11.17 6.92
C ALA A 12 12.18 9.78 7.45
N TYR A 13 13.24 9.01 7.74
CA TYR A 13 13.17 7.81 8.55
C TYR A 13 13.38 8.27 10.00
N THR A 14 12.39 8.85 10.68
CA THR A 14 12.49 8.98 12.16
C THR A 14 11.22 9.45 12.85
N ARG A 15 10.60 8.49 13.54
CA ARG A 15 10.46 8.60 14.99
C ARG A 15 10.66 7.22 15.62
N SER A 16 11.86 6.94 16.15
CA SER A 16 11.88 6.11 17.35
C SER A 16 12.74 4.83 17.43
N GLY A 17 13.81 4.61 16.66
CA GLY A 17 14.76 3.53 16.99
C GLY A 17 14.23 2.08 16.95
N SER A 18 13.45 1.71 15.94
CA SER A 18 13.24 0.32 15.54
C SER A 18 12.88 0.22 14.04
N THR A 19 13.03 -0.97 13.49
CA THR A 19 13.17 -1.39 12.09
C THR A 19 12.13 -0.89 11.09
N ASP A 20 12.65 -0.35 10.00
CA ASP A 20 12.24 -0.35 8.59
C ASP A 20 10.75 -0.15 8.30
N GLY A 21 10.35 1.12 8.11
CA GLY A 21 9.07 1.44 7.48
C GLY A 21 8.99 2.89 7.00
N LEU A 22 8.46 3.07 5.79
CA LEU A 22 8.04 4.37 5.27
C LEU A 22 6.80 4.88 6.02
N ASP A 23 6.79 6.16 6.35
CA ASP A 23 5.62 6.84 6.91
C ASP A 23 5.13 7.95 5.98
N ILE A 24 3.95 7.75 5.38
CA ILE A 24 3.33 8.75 4.51
C ILE A 24 2.84 9.99 5.28
N CYS A 25 2.68 9.89 6.61
CA CYS A 25 2.26 11.02 7.44
C CYS A 25 3.38 12.05 7.60
N ASP A 26 4.63 11.61 7.58
CA ASP A 26 5.84 12.45 7.54
C ASP A 26 6.39 12.60 6.11
N GLY A 27 5.59 12.17 5.12
CA GLY A 27 5.94 12.19 3.71
C GLY A 27 5.77 13.56 3.06
N VAL A 28 6.09 13.61 1.78
CA VAL A 28 5.93 14.79 0.92
C VAL A 28 4.49 14.83 0.38
N PRO A 29 3.83 16.01 0.37
CA PRO A 29 2.50 16.15 -0.21
C PRO A 29 2.51 15.81 -1.70
N LEU A 30 1.55 14.99 -2.15
CA LEU A 30 1.40 14.67 -3.58
C LEU A 30 1.07 15.92 -4.40
N LEU A 31 0.29 16.83 -3.82
CA LEU A 31 -0.09 18.11 -4.41
C LEU A 31 0.43 19.24 -3.49
N PRO A 32 1.67 19.72 -3.68
CA PRO A 32 2.27 20.75 -2.81
C PRO A 32 1.44 22.02 -2.65
N GLN A 33 0.64 22.38 -3.67
CA GLN A 33 -0.24 23.56 -3.64
C GLN A 33 -1.35 23.45 -2.59
N ILE A 34 -1.81 22.23 -2.31
CA ILE A 34 -2.89 21.95 -1.33
C ILE A 34 -2.28 21.51 0.01
N GLY A 35 -1.05 20.98 -0.02
CA GLY A 35 -0.39 20.38 1.13
C GLY A 35 -0.92 18.98 1.45
N ALA A 36 -0.46 18.42 2.56
CA ALA A 36 -0.95 17.14 3.09
C ALA A 36 -1.81 17.40 4.33
N LEU A 37 -2.95 16.70 4.45
CA LEU A 37 -3.73 16.71 5.68
C LEU A 37 -3.04 15.80 6.69
N GLN A 38 -2.71 16.33 7.86
CA GLN A 38 -2.17 15.55 8.98
C GLN A 38 -2.94 15.88 10.26
N ALA A 39 -3.62 14.89 10.84
CA ALA A 39 -4.34 15.06 12.10
C ALA A 39 -4.32 13.77 12.94
N GLY A 40 -3.96 13.91 14.22
CA GLY A 40 -4.15 12.88 15.24
C GLY A 40 -3.38 11.57 15.01
N THR A 41 -2.14 11.64 14.51
CA THR A 41 -1.33 10.45 14.23
C THR A 41 -0.79 9.82 15.52
N SER A 42 -1.50 8.84 16.08
CA SER A 42 -0.95 8.03 17.18
C SER A 42 -0.30 6.77 16.61
N PHE A 43 1.03 6.73 16.59
CA PHE A 43 1.80 5.53 16.32
C PHE A 43 1.97 4.76 17.62
N SER A 44 1.34 3.59 17.75
CA SER A 44 1.65 2.70 18.86
C SER A 44 3.07 2.14 18.66
N TYR A 45 4.02 2.77 19.35
CA TYR A 45 5.38 2.33 19.70
C TYR A 45 6.04 1.25 18.83
N ARG A 46 6.97 1.71 17.97
CA ARG A 46 8.31 1.16 17.63
C ARG A 46 8.42 -0.29 17.13
N ASP A 47 7.62 -1.25 17.56
CA ASP A 47 7.58 -2.60 17.04
C ASP A 47 6.15 -3.13 17.13
N PRO A 48 5.68 -3.92 16.16
CA PRO A 48 4.41 -4.59 16.33
C PRO A 48 4.48 -5.43 17.61
N VAL A 49 3.58 -5.17 18.55
CA VAL A 49 3.56 -5.83 19.85
C VAL A 49 3.39 -7.32 19.57
N ARG A 50 4.44 -8.09 19.85
CA ARG A 50 4.52 -9.51 19.47
C ARG A 50 3.42 -10.28 20.21
N ILE A 51 2.43 -10.75 19.46
CA ILE A 51 1.38 -11.67 19.94
C ILE A 51 1.96 -13.07 20.02
N LEU A 52 2.73 -13.45 19.00
CA LEU A 52 3.30 -14.77 18.86
C LEU A 52 4.71 -14.66 18.29
N ALA A 53 5.67 -15.31 18.93
CA ALA A 53 7.01 -15.48 18.38
C ALA A 53 7.39 -16.97 18.52
N VAL A 54 7.50 -17.65 17.38
CA VAL A 54 8.01 -19.01 17.28
C VAL A 54 9.47 -18.91 16.87
N SER A 55 10.36 -19.06 17.85
CA SER A 55 11.80 -19.22 17.61
C SER A 55 12.05 -20.42 16.69
N PRO A 56 13.15 -20.43 15.90
CA PRO A 56 13.42 -21.47 14.92
C PRO A 56 13.42 -22.88 15.54
N LYS A 57 12.33 -23.62 15.40
CA LYS A 57 12.22 -25.00 15.89
C LYS A 57 12.62 -25.95 14.77
N ARG A 58 13.57 -26.82 15.08
CA ARG A 58 14.03 -27.88 14.18
C ARG A 58 13.09 -29.07 14.29
N ILE A 59 12.55 -29.49 13.17
CA ILE A 59 11.83 -30.75 13.01
C ILE A 59 12.53 -31.49 11.88
N LEU A 60 13.37 -32.45 12.20
CA LEU A 60 14.22 -33.18 11.23
C LEU A 60 15.06 -32.21 10.36
N LEU A 61 14.86 -32.26 9.03
CA LEU A 61 15.51 -31.41 8.03
C LEU A 61 14.76 -30.10 7.79
N TRP A 62 13.82 -29.72 8.65
CA TRP A 62 13.04 -28.50 8.51
C TRP A 62 13.22 -27.61 9.73
N ARG A 63 13.26 -26.30 9.50
CA ARG A 63 13.33 -25.28 10.55
C ARG A 63 12.21 -24.30 10.33
N LEU A 64 11.26 -24.26 11.28
CA LEU A 64 10.11 -23.38 11.23
C LEU A 64 10.32 -22.19 12.16
N SER A 65 10.06 -21.00 11.66
CA SER A 65 10.07 -19.78 12.45
C SER A 65 8.92 -18.89 12.04
N GLY A 66 8.40 -18.12 12.98
CA GLY A 66 7.41 -17.11 12.65
C GLY A 66 7.22 -16.11 13.77
N ASN A 67 6.76 -14.93 13.41
CA ASN A 67 6.36 -13.90 14.34
C ASN A 67 5.07 -13.28 13.85
N VAL A 68 4.18 -12.97 14.78
CA VAL A 68 2.95 -12.21 14.56
C VAL A 68 2.92 -11.14 15.63
N GLY A 69 2.72 -9.89 15.25
CA GLY A 69 2.44 -8.81 16.19
C GLY A 69 1.18 -8.06 15.83
N TYR A 70 0.86 -7.03 16.59
CA TYR A 70 -0.14 -6.04 16.20
C TYR A 70 0.39 -4.61 16.31
N GLN A 71 -0.16 -3.72 15.49
CA GLN A 71 0.14 -2.29 15.49
C GLN A 71 -1.16 -1.50 15.36
N LEU A 72 -1.37 -0.52 16.24
CA LEU A 72 -2.49 0.41 16.13
C LEU A 72 -2.04 1.65 15.36
N VAL A 73 -2.84 2.04 14.38
CA VAL A 73 -2.69 3.26 13.57
C VAL A 73 -3.98 4.05 13.69
N ALA A 74 -3.92 5.27 14.18
CA ALA A 74 -5.06 6.18 14.23
C ALA A 74 -4.66 7.54 13.66
N GLY A 75 -5.50 8.15 12.83
CA GLY A 75 -5.28 9.51 12.32
C GLY A 75 -5.79 9.73 10.90
N VAL A 76 -5.48 10.91 10.35
CA VAL A 76 -5.64 11.26 8.94
C VAL A 76 -4.29 11.73 8.40
N CYS A 77 -3.86 11.21 7.26
CA CYS A 77 -2.60 11.51 6.60
C CYS A 77 -2.78 11.58 5.07
N GLY A 78 -2.07 12.48 4.39
CA GLY A 78 -2.03 12.57 2.93
C GLY A 78 -3.05 13.55 2.33
N PRO A 79 -3.15 13.65 0.98
CA PRO A 79 -2.46 12.86 -0.03
C PRO A 79 -0.95 13.12 -0.02
N ALA A 80 -0.14 12.10 0.25
CA ALA A 80 1.30 12.19 0.39
C ALA A 80 2.01 10.95 -0.15
N TYR A 81 3.31 11.07 -0.38
CA TYR A 81 4.20 9.94 -0.62
C TYR A 81 5.42 10.00 0.29
N ALA A 82 5.96 8.83 0.58
CA ALA A 82 7.23 8.64 1.24
C ALA A 82 8.08 7.71 0.37
N ALA A 83 9.37 8.01 0.24
CA ALA A 83 10.28 7.16 -0.52
C ALA A 83 11.66 7.20 0.11
N THR A 84 12.37 6.06 0.08
CA THR A 84 13.75 5.95 0.54
C THR A 84 14.54 5.10 -0.42
N PHE A 85 15.80 5.47 -0.63
CA PHE A 85 16.73 4.82 -1.54
C PHE A 85 18.09 4.71 -0.86
N MET A 86 18.78 3.59 -1.03
CA MET A 86 20.20 3.48 -0.70
C MET A 86 21.02 3.76 -1.96
N VAL A 87 21.85 4.79 -1.90
CA VAL A 87 22.70 5.24 -3.01
C VAL A 87 24.16 5.05 -2.63
N GLU A 88 24.92 4.35 -3.45
CA GLU A 88 26.37 4.14 -3.29
C GLU A 88 27.05 4.31 -4.65
N GLY A 89 28.37 4.52 -4.71
CA GLY A 89 29.02 4.63 -6.01
C GLY A 89 30.43 5.19 -5.98
N GLU A 90 30.87 5.70 -7.13
CA GLU A 90 32.19 6.30 -7.28
C GLU A 90 32.24 7.36 -8.38
N THR A 91 33.24 8.23 -8.27
CA THR A 91 33.59 9.22 -9.29
C THR A 91 34.97 8.92 -9.87
N ARG A 92 35.11 8.98 -11.20
CA ARG A 92 36.39 8.86 -11.89
C ARG A 92 36.63 10.10 -12.75
N GLY A 93 37.36 11.06 -12.19
CA GLY A 93 37.48 12.38 -12.79
C GLY A 93 36.14 13.09 -12.71
N ARG A 94 35.46 13.24 -13.86
CA ARG A 94 34.11 13.82 -13.94
C ARG A 94 33.03 12.77 -14.13
N ASP A 95 33.38 11.54 -14.49
CA ASP A 95 32.39 10.48 -14.68
C ASP A 95 31.87 9.99 -13.32
N VAL A 96 30.57 9.81 -13.23
CA VAL A 96 29.88 9.32 -12.02
C VAL A 96 29.13 8.05 -12.35
N ASN A 97 29.25 7.07 -11.46
CA ASN A 97 28.45 5.86 -11.49
C ASN A 97 27.91 5.60 -10.08
N LEU A 98 26.59 5.72 -9.93
CA LEU A 98 25.87 5.47 -8.69
C LEU A 98 25.01 4.24 -8.85
N ARG A 99 24.98 3.39 -7.84
CA ARG A 99 24.06 2.28 -7.72
C ARG A 99 22.95 2.64 -6.75
N VAL A 100 21.72 2.35 -7.15
CA VAL A 100 20.55 2.49 -6.29
C VAL A 100 20.09 1.11 -5.85
N SER A 101 19.88 0.92 -4.56
CA SER A 101 19.42 -0.33 -3.97
C SER A 101 18.51 -0.07 -2.77
N GLN A 102 17.86 -1.12 -2.27
CA GLN A 102 16.96 -1.04 -1.10
C GLN A 102 15.96 0.12 -1.22
N ASP A 103 15.39 0.29 -2.42
CA ASP A 103 14.37 1.30 -2.64
C ASP A 103 13.05 0.85 -2.05
N GLU A 104 12.37 1.77 -1.37
CA GLU A 104 11.00 1.60 -0.92
C GLU A 104 10.26 2.89 -1.27
N ALA A 105 9.02 2.79 -1.73
CA ALA A 105 8.11 3.92 -1.78
C ALA A 105 6.71 3.53 -1.34
N ALA A 106 6.02 4.49 -0.74
CA ALA A 106 4.63 4.37 -0.31
C ALA A 106 3.92 5.66 -0.67
N ALA A 107 2.67 5.56 -1.10
CA ALA A 107 1.85 6.73 -1.36
C ALA A 107 0.42 6.49 -0.86
N GLY A 108 -0.32 7.57 -0.68
CA GLY A 108 -1.73 7.46 -0.40
C GLY A 108 -2.35 8.55 0.43
N VAL A 109 -3.60 8.28 0.81
CA VAL A 109 -4.36 8.96 1.84
C VAL A 109 -4.74 7.91 2.86
N PHE A 110 -4.53 8.21 4.14
CA PHE A 110 -5.01 7.42 5.25
C PHE A 110 -6.02 8.25 6.06
N ALA A 111 -7.11 7.65 6.47
CA ALA A 111 -8.03 8.22 7.44
C ALA A 111 -8.64 7.06 8.24
N GLY A 112 -8.55 7.10 9.57
CA GLY A 112 -9.27 6.16 10.43
C GLY A 112 -8.44 5.58 11.57
N ILE A 113 -8.97 4.49 12.15
CA ILE A 113 -8.33 3.70 13.22
C ILE A 113 -8.22 2.25 12.72
N ARG A 114 -7.00 1.75 12.63
CA ARG A 114 -6.66 0.43 12.10
C ARG A 114 -5.78 -0.32 13.09
N VAL A 115 -6.02 -1.62 13.22
CA VAL A 115 -5.07 -2.54 13.86
C VAL A 115 -4.50 -3.44 12.79
N ASP A 116 -3.23 -3.31 12.51
CA ASP A 116 -2.48 -4.19 11.61
C ASP A 116 -1.94 -5.38 12.38
N PHE A 117 -1.92 -6.56 11.77
CA PHE A 117 -1.33 -7.77 12.35
C PHE A 117 -0.17 -8.28 11.50
N PRO A 118 0.96 -7.55 11.44
CA PRO A 118 2.09 -7.97 10.63
C PRO A 118 2.61 -9.31 11.14
N GLY A 119 2.75 -10.23 10.21
CA GLY A 119 3.21 -11.58 10.46
C GLY A 119 4.16 -12.06 9.39
N LYS A 120 5.11 -12.89 9.81
CA LYS A 120 6.06 -13.54 8.92
C LYS A 120 6.16 -15.00 9.32
N PHE A 121 6.11 -15.85 8.31
CA PHE A 121 6.32 -17.28 8.45
C PHE A 121 7.44 -17.70 7.50
N GLN A 122 8.41 -18.43 8.04
CA GLN A 122 9.56 -18.90 7.28
C GLN A 122 9.85 -20.37 7.61
N VAL A 123 9.98 -21.16 6.56
CA VAL A 123 10.38 -22.57 6.60
C VAL A 123 11.71 -22.68 5.86
N ASP A 124 12.74 -23.12 6.58
CA ASP A 124 14.03 -23.46 5.98
C ASP A 124 14.15 -24.98 5.84
N ALA A 125 14.67 -25.43 4.71
CA ALA A 125 15.07 -26.81 4.48
C ALA A 125 16.57 -26.97 4.74
N GLY A 126 16.94 -28.02 5.47
CA GLY A 126 18.31 -28.40 5.76
C GLY A 126 18.84 -29.33 4.69
N SER A 127 19.83 -28.88 3.94
CA SER A 127 20.59 -29.73 3.04
C SER A 127 21.80 -30.34 3.78
N PRO A 128 21.94 -31.66 3.84
CA PRO A 128 23.10 -32.29 4.46
C PRO A 128 24.36 -31.97 3.66
N ARG A 129 25.40 -31.53 4.37
CA ARG A 129 26.72 -31.22 3.84
C ARG A 129 27.75 -31.91 4.70
N TRP A 130 28.83 -32.36 4.07
CA TRP A 130 29.99 -32.89 4.77
C TRP A 130 31.22 -32.06 4.42
N THR A 131 32.05 -31.76 5.42
CA THR A 131 33.38 -31.16 5.21
C THR A 131 34.38 -31.83 6.13
N TYR A 132 35.62 -31.97 5.68
CA TYR A 132 36.68 -32.60 6.46
C TYR A 132 36.94 -31.94 7.83
N LYS A 133 36.70 -30.62 7.95
CA LYS A 133 36.87 -29.85 9.21
C LYS A 133 35.69 -29.92 10.18
N LYS A 134 34.46 -30.02 9.67
CA LYS A 134 33.23 -29.89 10.50
C LYS A 134 32.37 -31.16 10.54
N GLY A 135 32.79 -32.23 9.86
CA GLY A 135 32.00 -33.44 9.71
C GLY A 135 30.67 -33.16 8.99
N PHE A 136 29.63 -33.87 9.39
CA PHE A 136 28.27 -33.73 8.86
C PHE A 136 27.55 -32.54 9.51
N TYR A 137 27.01 -31.63 8.68
CA TYR A 137 26.20 -30.51 9.15
C TYR A 137 25.06 -30.21 8.17
N LEU A 138 24.03 -29.54 8.65
CA LEU A 138 22.91 -29.07 7.83
C LEU A 138 23.15 -27.64 7.39
N LYS A 139 23.22 -27.40 6.08
CA LYS A 139 23.13 -26.06 5.50
C LYS A 139 21.67 -25.73 5.29
N TRP A 140 21.16 -24.79 6.08
CA TRP A 140 19.79 -24.30 5.99
C TRP A 140 19.64 -23.33 4.83
N SER A 141 18.63 -23.54 4.00
CA SER A 141 18.20 -22.61 2.95
C SER A 141 16.70 -22.40 3.05
N THR A 142 16.24 -21.17 2.83
CA THR A 142 14.81 -20.85 2.87
C THR A 142 14.07 -21.57 1.75
N ALA A 143 13.18 -22.49 2.12
CA ALA A 143 12.31 -23.19 1.18
C ALA A 143 11.04 -22.39 0.92
N PHE A 144 10.53 -21.73 1.96
CA PHE A 144 9.32 -20.94 1.89
C PHE A 144 9.42 -19.76 2.86
N ARG A 145 9.08 -18.57 2.38
CA ARG A 145 8.89 -17.38 3.21
C ARG A 145 7.62 -16.69 2.74
N LYS A 146 6.73 -16.40 3.68
CA LYS A 146 5.53 -15.61 3.42
C LYS A 146 5.36 -14.56 4.50
N THR A 147 5.13 -13.33 4.08
CA THR A 147 4.71 -12.21 4.92
C THR A 147 3.22 -12.00 4.72
N PHE A 148 2.53 -11.57 5.77
CA PHE A 148 1.12 -11.20 5.74
C PHE A 148 0.89 -10.03 6.69
N THR A 149 -0.01 -9.12 6.34
CA THR A 149 -0.37 -7.98 7.18
C THR A 149 -1.88 -7.72 7.05
N PRO A 150 -2.74 -8.62 7.56
CA PRO A 150 -4.16 -8.37 7.62
C PRO A 150 -4.39 -7.18 8.55
N SER A 151 -5.32 -6.34 8.16
CA SER A 151 -5.69 -5.14 8.89
C SER A 151 -7.15 -5.22 9.31
N ILE A 152 -7.42 -4.83 10.55
CA ILE A 152 -8.77 -4.67 11.06
C ILE A 152 -9.07 -3.18 11.11
N ASP A 153 -10.09 -2.80 10.36
CA ASP A 153 -10.72 -1.50 10.46
C ASP A 153 -11.62 -1.47 11.70
N VAL A 154 -11.12 -0.81 12.75
CA VAL A 154 -11.82 -0.71 14.04
C VAL A 154 -13.05 0.17 13.91
N LEU A 155 -13.01 1.22 13.08
CA LEU A 155 -14.11 2.14 12.93
C LEU A 155 -15.28 1.51 12.16
N GLY A 156 -15.02 0.79 11.08
CA GLY A 156 -16.05 0.01 10.39
C GLY A 156 -16.57 -1.16 11.21
N LEU A 157 -15.74 -1.79 12.06
CA LEU A 157 -16.23 -2.76 13.04
C LEU A 157 -17.18 -2.10 14.04
N LEU A 158 -16.80 -0.94 14.59
CA LEU A 158 -17.66 -0.16 15.51
C LEU A 158 -18.96 0.26 14.84
N ILE A 159 -18.93 0.77 13.60
CA ILE A 159 -20.13 1.14 12.85
C ILE A 159 -21.03 -0.07 12.62
N LYS A 160 -20.47 -1.24 12.30
CA LYS A 160 -21.25 -2.49 12.17
C LYS A 160 -21.88 -2.90 13.49
N ILE A 161 -21.15 -2.80 14.61
CA ILE A 161 -21.67 -3.10 15.95
C ILE A 161 -22.80 -2.11 16.30
N ILE A 162 -22.59 -0.81 16.13
CA ILE A 162 -23.60 0.24 16.38
C ILE A 162 -24.86 -0.01 15.54
N ARG A 163 -24.72 -0.28 14.22
CA ARG A 163 -25.87 -0.59 13.36
C ARG A 163 -26.61 -1.83 13.83
N LYS A 164 -25.90 -2.88 14.25
CA LYS A 164 -26.51 -4.09 14.78
C LYS A 164 -27.26 -3.81 16.09
N LEU A 165 -26.67 -3.06 17.01
CA LEU A 165 -27.30 -2.63 18.26
C LEU A 165 -28.53 -1.76 18.01
N MET A 166 -28.48 -0.80 17.07
CA MET A 166 -29.64 0.01 16.70
C MET A 166 -30.75 -0.84 16.08
N GLN A 167 -30.43 -1.84 15.27
CA GLN A 167 -31.43 -2.76 14.72
C GLN A 167 -32.04 -3.68 15.78
N GLU A 168 -31.26 -4.15 16.75
CA GLU A 168 -31.77 -4.93 17.89
C GLU A 168 -32.63 -4.06 18.82
N MET A 169 -32.22 -2.82 19.08
CA MET A 169 -33.03 -1.86 19.83
C MET A 169 -34.30 -1.48 19.09
N SER A 170 -34.25 -1.25 17.77
CA SER A 170 -35.43 -0.98 16.94
C SER A 170 -36.39 -2.17 16.87
N LYS A 171 -35.89 -3.41 16.94
CA LYS A 171 -36.72 -4.62 17.03
C LYS A 171 -37.31 -4.85 18.42
N ASN A 172 -36.65 -4.35 19.47
CA ASN A 172 -37.11 -4.47 20.87
C ASN A 172 -37.89 -3.25 21.34
N SER A 173 -37.82 -2.12 20.64
CA SER A 173 -38.66 -0.96 20.87
C SER A 173 -39.91 -1.13 20.03
N ASP A 174 -41.06 -1.33 20.66
CA ASP A 174 -42.40 -1.20 20.08
C ASP A 174 -42.69 0.27 19.68
N ILE A 175 -41.80 0.89 18.90
CA ILE A 175 -42.04 2.18 18.27
C ILE A 175 -42.34 1.87 16.82
N LYS A 176 -43.63 1.68 16.54
CA LYS A 176 -44.17 1.80 15.20
C LYS A 176 -43.86 3.22 14.72
N GLU A 177 -42.90 3.35 13.80
CA GLU A 177 -42.84 4.54 12.97
C GLU A 177 -44.17 4.65 12.20
N GLY A 178 -44.98 5.65 12.57
CA GLY A 178 -46.18 6.08 11.85
C GLY A 178 -47.51 5.50 12.36
N GLU A 179 -47.97 5.95 13.53
CA GLU A 179 -49.42 6.07 13.77
C GLU A 179 -49.92 7.31 13.00
N GLU A 180 -50.52 7.08 11.82
CA GLU A 180 -51.51 8.00 11.28
C GLU A 180 -52.79 7.84 12.12
N LEU A 181 -53.17 8.92 12.80
CA LEU A 181 -54.38 9.02 13.60
C LEU A 181 -55.61 9.22 12.69
N GLU A 182 -56.54 8.25 12.83
CA GLU A 182 -58.00 8.33 12.81
C GLU A 182 -58.80 8.39 11.49
N GLY A 183 -59.66 7.37 11.33
CA GLY A 183 -60.85 7.33 10.48
C GLY A 183 -61.33 5.90 10.14
N GLU A 184 -62.13 5.26 11.00
CA GLU A 184 -62.77 3.91 10.83
C GLU A 184 -63.78 3.81 9.64
N PRO A 185 -64.41 2.63 9.30
CA PRO A 185 -64.09 1.22 9.54
C PRO A 185 -64.15 0.30 8.28
N ARG A 186 -63.43 -0.84 8.37
CA ARG A 186 -63.68 -2.20 7.78
C ARG A 186 -64.25 -2.33 6.36
N GLU A 187 -63.45 -2.92 5.46
CA GLU A 187 -63.88 -4.03 4.60
C GLU A 187 -62.68 -4.86 4.08
N ASN A 188 -62.80 -6.19 4.21
CA ASN A 188 -62.02 -7.28 3.60
C ASN A 188 -60.51 -7.08 3.34
N LYS A 189 -59.70 -7.58 4.27
CA LYS A 189 -58.28 -7.94 4.02
C LYS A 189 -58.21 -9.13 3.06
N GLU A 190 -58.14 -8.86 1.77
CA GLU A 190 -57.20 -9.63 0.95
C GLU A 190 -55.81 -9.24 1.45
N GLU A 191 -55.05 -10.21 1.95
CA GLU A 191 -53.62 -10.04 2.18
C GLU A 191 -52.97 -9.79 0.82
N GLU A 192 -52.94 -8.52 0.42
CA GLU A 192 -52.09 -8.03 -0.65
C GLU A 192 -50.67 -8.37 -0.20
N LYS A 193 -50.16 -9.47 -0.76
CA LYS A 193 -48.84 -10.02 -0.50
C LYS A 193 -47.86 -8.90 -0.81
N LYS A 194 -47.44 -8.15 0.22
CA LYS A 194 -46.48 -7.04 0.11
C LYS A 194 -45.38 -7.54 -0.84
N PRO A 195 -45.17 -6.90 -2.00
CA PRO A 195 -44.21 -7.40 -2.97
C PRO A 195 -42.89 -7.56 -2.24
N GLU A 196 -42.37 -8.79 -2.20
CA GLU A 196 -41.11 -9.09 -1.53
C GLU A 196 -40.08 -8.06 -2.03
N PRO A 197 -39.37 -7.38 -1.10
CA PRO A 197 -38.46 -6.32 -1.49
C PRO A 197 -37.46 -6.90 -2.49
N LYS A 198 -37.49 -6.40 -3.73
CA LYS A 198 -36.58 -6.85 -4.79
C LYS A 198 -35.16 -6.85 -4.24
N PRO A 199 -34.41 -7.97 -4.34
CA PRO A 199 -33.08 -8.03 -3.80
C PRO A 199 -32.23 -6.94 -4.43
N LYS A 200 -31.56 -6.14 -3.59
CA LYS A 200 -30.68 -5.05 -4.03
C LYS A 200 -29.23 -5.55 -4.07
N PRO A 201 -28.42 -5.09 -5.03
CA PRO A 201 -27.01 -5.43 -5.05
C PRO A 201 -26.34 -4.90 -3.78
N SER A 202 -25.36 -5.65 -3.25
CA SER A 202 -24.61 -5.18 -2.09
C SER A 202 -23.36 -4.46 -2.56
N VAL A 203 -23.26 -3.16 -2.28
CA VAL A 203 -22.05 -2.38 -2.55
C VAL A 203 -21.15 -2.45 -1.31
N ARG A 204 -19.95 -3.00 -1.48
CA ARG A 204 -18.94 -3.02 -0.43
C ARG A 204 -17.83 -2.07 -0.82
N VAL A 205 -17.60 -1.08 0.03
CA VAL A 205 -16.48 -0.15 -0.09
C VAL A 205 -15.40 -0.61 0.89
N LYS A 206 -14.18 -0.86 0.40
CA LYS A 206 -13.01 -1.19 1.24
C LYS A 206 -12.27 0.07 1.74
N SER A 207 -12.94 1.23 1.77
CA SER A 207 -12.29 2.55 1.91
C SER A 207 -12.04 2.93 3.37
N TRP A 208 -10.87 2.57 3.88
CA TRP A 208 -10.24 3.34 4.95
C TRP A 208 -8.83 3.64 4.50
N GLY A 209 -8.75 4.72 3.71
CA GLY A 209 -7.56 5.13 2.98
C GLY A 209 -7.39 4.47 1.61
N MET A 210 -6.65 5.16 0.75
CA MET A 210 -6.05 4.64 -0.48
C MET A 210 -4.57 4.59 -0.19
N PHE A 211 -3.97 3.41 -0.06
CA PHE A 211 -2.56 3.28 0.28
C PHE A 211 -1.95 2.14 -0.51
N ASP A 212 -0.73 2.35 -0.98
CA ASP A 212 0.07 1.30 -1.59
C ASP A 212 1.56 1.47 -1.24
N LYS A 213 2.29 0.36 -1.26
CA LYS A 213 3.74 0.31 -0.99
C LYS A 213 4.42 -0.60 -2.00
N THR A 214 5.54 -0.14 -2.54
CA THR A 214 6.42 -0.88 -3.45
C THR A 214 7.83 -0.96 -2.88
N ASP A 215 8.46 -2.13 -2.97
CA ASP A 215 9.81 -2.37 -2.46
C ASP A 215 10.69 -3.00 -3.56
N ASN A 216 11.92 -2.51 -3.72
CA ASN A 216 12.95 -2.98 -4.66
C ASN A 216 12.49 -2.98 -6.13
N THR A 217 11.78 -1.93 -6.55
CA THR A 217 11.21 -1.83 -7.91
C THR A 217 11.90 -0.80 -8.79
N PHE A 218 12.68 0.13 -8.23
CA PHE A 218 13.38 1.18 -8.98
C PHE A 218 14.19 0.58 -10.14
N ASN A 219 14.94 -0.49 -9.86
CA ASN A 219 15.79 -1.11 -10.88
C ASN A 219 15.01 -1.89 -11.94
N SER A 220 13.97 -2.63 -11.55
CA SER A 220 13.13 -3.36 -12.52
C SER A 220 12.33 -2.41 -13.41
N ASN A 221 12.06 -1.21 -12.92
CA ASN A 221 11.24 -0.19 -13.59
C ASN A 221 12.09 0.96 -14.19
N LYS A 222 13.36 0.68 -14.51
CA LYS A 222 14.24 1.61 -15.25
C LYS A 222 14.39 2.99 -14.58
N GLY A 223 14.57 3.00 -13.26
CA GLY A 223 14.80 4.22 -12.48
C GLY A 223 13.53 4.94 -12.02
N THR A 224 12.40 4.24 -11.96
CA THR A 224 11.12 4.80 -11.47
C THR A 224 10.51 3.88 -10.42
N VAL A 225 10.03 4.42 -9.30
CA VAL A 225 9.17 3.71 -8.35
C VAL A 225 7.74 4.20 -8.52
N SER A 226 6.75 3.32 -8.38
CA SER A 226 5.36 3.66 -8.70
C SER A 226 4.36 2.95 -7.79
N PRO A 227 4.17 3.42 -6.53
CA PRO A 227 3.04 2.99 -5.73
C PRO A 227 1.72 3.37 -6.42
N GLU A 228 0.75 2.46 -6.37
CA GLU A 228 -0.58 2.59 -7.00
C GLU A 228 -1.72 2.53 -5.96
N PRO A 229 -1.85 3.54 -5.07
CA PRO A 229 -2.97 3.66 -4.14
C PRO A 229 -4.31 3.44 -4.83
N THR A 230 -5.03 2.39 -4.42
CA THR A 230 -6.26 1.97 -5.09
C THR A 230 -7.44 1.96 -4.14
N LEU A 231 -8.51 2.68 -4.50
CA LEU A 231 -9.85 2.52 -3.95
C LEU A 231 -10.65 1.60 -4.86
N THR A 232 -11.20 0.53 -4.30
CA THR A 232 -12.06 -0.40 -5.04
C THR A 232 -13.48 -0.40 -4.50
N LEU A 233 -14.45 -0.12 -5.38
CA LEU A 233 -15.88 -0.34 -5.13
C LEU A 233 -16.25 -1.72 -5.67
N ILE A 234 -16.75 -2.58 -4.80
CA ILE A 234 -17.14 -3.94 -5.18
C ILE A 234 -18.66 -3.99 -5.19
N VAL A 235 -19.25 -4.33 -6.34
CA VAL A 235 -20.68 -4.58 -6.45
C VAL A 235 -20.89 -6.10 -6.48
N ASP A 236 -21.52 -6.62 -5.44
CA ASP A 236 -21.92 -8.02 -5.39
C ASP A 236 -23.30 -8.19 -6.01
N LEU A 237 -23.33 -8.95 -7.09
CA LEU A 237 -24.53 -9.23 -7.86
C LEU A 237 -25.20 -10.55 -7.45
N VAL A 238 -24.57 -11.40 -6.63
CA VAL A 238 -25.18 -12.66 -6.14
C VAL A 238 -26.59 -12.48 -5.59
N PRO A 239 -26.91 -11.43 -4.80
CA PRO A 239 -28.27 -11.21 -4.30
C PRO A 239 -29.34 -11.09 -5.39
N LEU A 240 -28.97 -10.66 -6.60
CA LEU A 240 -29.91 -10.43 -7.70
C LEU A 240 -30.45 -11.73 -8.32
N TRP A 241 -29.76 -12.86 -8.13
CA TRP A 241 -30.15 -14.16 -8.69
C TRP A 241 -30.49 -15.17 -7.59
N PRO A 242 -31.77 -15.56 -7.45
CA PRO A 242 -32.23 -16.49 -6.41
C PRO A 242 -31.45 -17.81 -6.37
N GLU A 243 -31.04 -18.33 -7.53
CA GLU A 243 -30.28 -19.57 -7.66
C GLU A 243 -28.90 -19.43 -7.00
N LEU A 244 -28.23 -18.30 -7.22
CA LEU A 244 -26.92 -18.02 -6.61
C LEU A 244 -27.02 -17.72 -5.12
N VAL A 245 -28.13 -17.11 -4.68
CA VAL A 245 -28.41 -16.93 -3.24
C VAL A 245 -28.54 -18.28 -2.53
N ALA A 246 -29.20 -19.26 -3.15
CA ALA A 246 -29.31 -20.60 -2.59
C ALA A 246 -27.93 -21.28 -2.47
N VAL A 247 -27.08 -21.15 -3.49
CA VAL A 247 -25.70 -21.65 -3.48
C VAL A 247 -24.88 -20.95 -2.39
N ASP A 248 -24.92 -19.63 -2.30
CA ASP A 248 -24.23 -18.86 -1.25
C ASP A 248 -24.67 -19.27 0.15
N LYS A 249 -25.97 -19.50 0.38
CA LYS A 249 -26.48 -20.03 1.66
C LYS A 249 -25.89 -21.40 1.98
N GLY A 250 -25.84 -22.30 1.00
CA GLY A 250 -25.22 -23.62 1.17
C GLY A 250 -23.72 -23.52 1.51
N LEU A 251 -22.99 -22.65 0.83
CA LEU A 251 -21.57 -22.42 1.10
C LEU A 251 -21.35 -21.79 2.47
N LYS A 252 -22.18 -20.83 2.89
CA LYS A 252 -22.13 -20.22 4.23
C LYS A 252 -22.32 -21.23 5.36
N ALA A 253 -23.17 -22.25 5.16
CA ALA A 253 -23.31 -23.35 6.11
C ALA A 253 -21.99 -24.13 6.29
N LEU A 254 -21.15 -24.17 5.25
CA LEU A 254 -19.79 -24.74 5.27
C LEU A 254 -18.71 -23.68 5.58
N TRP A 255 -19.08 -22.59 6.27
CA TRP A 255 -18.21 -21.44 6.57
C TRP A 255 -17.52 -20.83 5.34
N GLY A 256 -18.14 -20.99 4.18
CA GLY A 256 -17.74 -20.45 2.90
C GLY A 256 -18.56 -19.22 2.50
N GLY A 257 -18.59 -18.98 1.19
CA GLY A 257 -19.40 -17.94 0.58
C GLY A 257 -19.19 -17.85 -0.92
N LEU A 258 -20.16 -17.26 -1.61
CA LEU A 258 -20.11 -16.92 -3.02
C LEU A 258 -20.34 -15.42 -3.20
N SER A 259 -19.53 -14.78 -4.03
CA SER A 259 -19.67 -13.37 -4.39
C SER A 259 -19.17 -13.18 -5.80
N LEU A 260 -19.86 -12.39 -6.63
CA LEU A 260 -19.42 -12.11 -8.00
C LEU A 260 -19.99 -10.80 -8.49
N GLY A 261 -19.30 -10.15 -9.40
CA GLY A 261 -19.77 -8.90 -10.00
C GLY A 261 -18.63 -8.00 -10.48
N PRO A 262 -18.95 -6.75 -10.84
CA PRO A 262 -17.95 -5.80 -11.22
C PRO A 262 -17.24 -5.21 -10.00
N LYS A 263 -15.98 -4.86 -10.20
CA LYS A 263 -15.20 -3.95 -9.37
C LYS A 263 -14.97 -2.67 -10.16
N PHE A 264 -15.07 -1.55 -9.49
CA PHE A 264 -14.65 -0.25 -10.02
C PHE A 264 -13.44 0.20 -9.22
N HIS A 265 -12.37 0.53 -9.94
CA HIS A 265 -11.07 0.91 -9.39
C HIS A 265 -10.84 2.39 -9.64
N PHE A 266 -10.45 3.08 -8.58
CA PHE A 266 -9.97 4.44 -8.58
C PHE A 266 -8.52 4.36 -8.11
N ILE A 267 -7.58 4.55 -9.02
CA ILE A 267 -6.15 4.33 -8.78
C ILE A 267 -5.45 5.67 -8.93
N VAL A 268 -4.61 6.03 -7.94
CA VAL A 268 -3.79 7.25 -7.99
C VAL A 268 -2.33 6.83 -8.11
N PRO A 269 -1.84 6.38 -9.28
CA PRO A 269 -0.43 6.04 -9.44
C PRO A 269 0.45 7.26 -9.20
N VAL A 270 1.56 7.06 -8.48
CA VAL A 270 2.52 8.12 -8.19
C VAL A 270 3.87 7.71 -8.73
N HIS A 271 4.30 8.30 -9.84
CA HIS A 271 5.60 7.98 -10.43
C HIS A 271 6.69 8.82 -9.79
N ILE A 272 7.67 8.18 -9.13
CA ILE A 272 8.79 8.84 -8.44
C ILE A 272 10.08 8.44 -9.15
N ARG A 273 10.88 9.43 -9.55
CA ARG A 273 12.18 9.22 -10.23
C ARG A 273 13.21 10.24 -9.79
N PHE A 274 14.50 9.95 -10.00
CA PHE A 274 15.55 10.93 -9.73
C PHE A 274 15.59 11.92 -10.89
N LYS A 275 15.53 13.22 -10.57
CA LYS A 275 15.63 14.32 -11.54
C LYS A 275 17.04 14.89 -11.58
N ARG A 276 17.65 15.09 -10.41
CA ARG A 276 18.98 15.70 -10.25
C ARG A 276 19.75 15.00 -9.14
N VAL A 277 21.06 14.90 -9.31
CA VAL A 277 21.98 14.44 -8.26
C VAL A 277 23.10 15.46 -8.13
N GLN A 278 23.47 15.79 -6.90
CA GLN A 278 24.57 16.70 -6.58
C GLN A 278 25.46 16.06 -5.51
N LEU A 279 26.77 16.13 -5.73
CA LEU A 279 27.82 15.63 -4.85
C LEU A 279 28.58 16.83 -4.30
N ASP A 280 28.36 17.15 -3.03
CA ASP A 280 28.74 18.42 -2.42
C ASP A 280 28.24 19.63 -3.24
N GLU A 281 29.15 20.37 -3.87
CA GLU A 281 28.83 21.52 -4.72
C GLU A 281 28.72 21.13 -6.21
N ALA A 282 29.17 19.94 -6.62
CA ALA A 282 29.23 19.52 -8.01
C ALA A 282 27.94 18.84 -8.47
N GLU A 283 27.31 19.36 -9.52
CA GLU A 283 26.08 18.81 -10.09
C GLU A 283 26.38 17.73 -11.13
N VAL A 284 25.66 16.61 -11.06
CA VAL A 284 25.72 15.54 -12.07
C VAL A 284 24.84 15.92 -13.26
N ARG A 285 25.48 16.22 -14.39
CA ARG A 285 24.82 16.49 -15.67
C ARG A 285 24.57 15.19 -16.44
N SER A 286 23.59 15.25 -17.34
CA SER A 286 23.21 14.11 -18.20
C SER A 286 22.97 12.84 -17.40
N LEU A 287 22.22 12.97 -16.30
CA LEU A 287 21.88 11.85 -15.43
C LEU A 287 21.01 10.86 -16.21
N GLU A 288 21.52 9.66 -16.41
CA GLU A 288 20.84 8.58 -17.12
C GLU A 288 20.77 7.33 -16.25
N TYR A 289 19.64 6.63 -16.31
CA TYR A 289 19.52 5.32 -15.69
C TYR A 289 20.05 4.24 -16.64
N LYS A 290 21.08 3.51 -16.20
CA LYS A 290 21.72 2.46 -16.99
C LYS A 290 22.23 1.33 -16.10
N ASP A 291 22.02 0.09 -16.53
CA ASP A 291 22.61 -1.13 -15.95
C ASP A 291 22.43 -1.29 -14.42
N GLY A 292 21.29 -0.89 -13.85
CA GLY A 292 21.05 -1.02 -12.40
C GLY A 292 21.50 0.20 -11.57
N GLY A 293 21.90 1.29 -12.23
CA GLY A 293 22.43 2.49 -11.59
C GLY A 293 22.13 3.77 -12.36
N LEU A 294 22.64 4.88 -11.83
CA LEU A 294 22.60 6.20 -12.41
C LEU A 294 24.01 6.59 -12.84
N THR A 295 24.17 6.97 -14.10
CA THR A 295 25.42 7.44 -14.66
C THR A 295 25.29 8.89 -15.10
N GLY A 296 26.38 9.64 -15.06
CA GLY A 296 26.39 11.01 -15.56
C GLY A 296 27.79 11.62 -15.49
N THR A 297 27.86 12.92 -15.72
CA THR A 297 29.12 13.68 -15.72
C THR A 297 29.00 14.89 -14.81
N LEU A 298 29.86 15.00 -13.81
CA LEU A 298 29.93 16.16 -12.94
C LEU A 298 30.31 17.42 -13.72
N ASP A 299 29.75 18.55 -13.34
CA ASP A 299 30.14 19.86 -13.85
C ASP A 299 31.57 20.26 -13.44
N GLN A 300 32.08 19.73 -12.32
CA GLN A 300 33.46 19.84 -11.86
C GLN A 300 33.96 18.53 -11.23
N ALA A 301 35.25 18.25 -11.32
CA ALA A 301 35.81 17.04 -10.69
C ALA A 301 35.81 17.19 -9.16
N VAL A 302 35.55 16.09 -8.46
CA VAL A 302 35.50 16.06 -7.00
C VAL A 302 36.40 14.94 -6.49
N ASP A 303 37.31 15.26 -5.58
CA ASP A 303 38.28 14.32 -5.02
C ASP A 303 37.74 13.56 -3.80
N THR A 304 36.83 14.18 -3.04
CA THR A 304 36.16 13.61 -1.87
C THR A 304 34.71 14.07 -1.84
N VAL A 305 33.77 13.18 -1.54
CA VAL A 305 32.35 13.54 -1.42
C VAL A 305 31.92 13.45 0.04
N THR A 306 31.36 14.53 0.59
CA THR A 306 30.88 14.55 1.99
C THR A 306 29.35 14.59 2.09
N ARG A 307 28.67 15.14 1.09
CA ARG A 307 27.22 15.28 1.02
C ARG A 307 26.70 14.77 -0.31
N LEU A 308 25.59 14.04 -0.24
CA LEU A 308 24.82 13.60 -1.39
C LEU A 308 23.45 14.29 -1.33
N GLN A 309 23.13 15.04 -2.38
CA GLN A 309 21.79 15.58 -2.60
C GLN A 309 21.17 14.91 -3.83
N VAL A 310 19.90 14.55 -3.71
CA VAL A 310 19.09 14.03 -4.82
C VAL A 310 17.78 14.79 -4.84
N ASP A 311 17.43 15.31 -6.01
CA ASP A 311 16.09 15.82 -6.25
C ASP A 311 15.26 14.74 -6.94
N MET A 312 14.08 14.49 -6.40
CA MET A 312 13.13 13.51 -6.93
C MET A 312 11.98 14.25 -7.59
N ASP A 313 11.65 13.84 -8.82
CA ASP A 313 10.42 14.24 -9.51
C ASP A 313 9.32 13.24 -9.15
N HIS A 314 8.15 13.75 -8.79
CA HIS A 314 6.95 12.96 -8.56
C HIS A 314 5.78 13.47 -9.42
N ASN A 315 5.08 12.54 -10.06
CA ASN A 315 3.90 12.83 -10.88
C ASN A 315 2.74 11.93 -10.43
N PRO A 316 1.78 12.46 -9.63
CA PRO A 316 0.55 11.75 -9.34
C PRO A 316 -0.36 11.80 -10.57
N ALA A 317 -0.89 10.65 -10.99
CA ALA A 317 -1.94 10.58 -12.00
C ALA A 317 -3.22 9.96 -11.41
N LEU A 318 -4.33 10.05 -12.11
CA LEU A 318 -5.59 9.44 -11.73
C LEU A 318 -6.08 8.53 -12.84
N THR A 319 -6.32 7.28 -12.47
CA THR A 319 -6.76 6.20 -13.35
C THR A 319 -8.07 5.64 -12.85
N PHE A 320 -9.00 5.37 -13.77
CA PHE A 320 -10.26 4.70 -13.48
C PHE A 320 -10.35 3.42 -14.27
N GLY A 321 -10.75 2.33 -13.62
CA GLY A 321 -10.87 1.04 -14.28
C GLY A 321 -12.03 0.22 -13.77
N THR A 322 -12.35 -0.84 -14.51
CA THR A 322 -13.29 -1.85 -14.06
C THR A 322 -12.75 -3.25 -14.30
N SER A 323 -13.01 -4.17 -13.38
CA SER A 323 -12.76 -5.60 -13.55
C SER A 323 -14.01 -6.38 -13.16
N PHE A 324 -14.04 -7.67 -13.45
CA PHE A 324 -15.08 -8.58 -12.99
C PHE A 324 -14.44 -9.66 -12.12
N TYR A 325 -15.04 -9.95 -10.97
CA TYR A 325 -14.55 -10.98 -10.05
C TYR A 325 -15.58 -12.07 -9.81
N LEU A 326 -15.06 -13.25 -9.48
CA LEU A 326 -15.79 -14.33 -8.84
C LEU A 326 -15.01 -14.71 -7.59
N SER A 327 -15.70 -14.88 -6.47
CA SER A 327 -15.14 -15.31 -5.20
C SER A 327 -15.95 -16.49 -4.69
N LEU A 328 -15.29 -17.63 -4.56
CA LEU A 328 -15.85 -18.86 -4.04
C LEU A 328 -14.97 -19.33 -2.89
N SER A 329 -15.55 -19.55 -1.71
CA SER A 329 -14.81 -20.10 -0.58
C SER A 329 -15.59 -21.23 0.11
N VAL A 330 -14.84 -22.19 0.66
CA VAL A 330 -15.34 -23.30 1.46
C VAL A 330 -14.42 -23.47 2.68
N CYS A 331 -15.02 -23.54 3.87
CA CYS A 331 -14.32 -23.63 5.16
C CYS A 331 -13.28 -22.52 5.41
N LYS A 332 -13.31 -21.41 4.65
CA LYS A 332 -12.27 -20.35 4.58
C LYS A 332 -10.85 -20.81 4.22
N VAL A 333 -10.60 -22.11 4.09
CA VAL A 333 -9.28 -22.68 3.75
C VAL A 333 -9.14 -22.85 2.23
N PHE A 334 -10.23 -23.22 1.56
CA PHE A 334 -10.26 -23.32 0.10
C PHE A 334 -10.95 -22.08 -0.44
N SER A 335 -10.18 -21.23 -1.11
CA SER A 335 -10.68 -20.02 -1.77
C SER A 335 -10.26 -20.04 -3.24
N PHE A 336 -11.19 -19.67 -4.11
CA PHE A 336 -10.99 -19.50 -5.53
C PHE A 336 -11.55 -18.14 -5.91
N ASP A 337 -10.67 -17.19 -6.17
CA ASP A 337 -11.00 -15.79 -6.36
C ASP A 337 -10.45 -15.25 -7.70
N PRO A 338 -10.83 -15.81 -8.87
CA PRO A 338 -10.36 -15.29 -10.15
C PRO A 338 -10.92 -13.88 -10.40
N GLU A 339 -10.09 -13.05 -11.03
CA GLU A 339 -10.43 -11.69 -11.42
C GLU A 339 -10.04 -11.48 -12.89
N SER A 340 -10.92 -10.84 -13.66
CA SER A 340 -10.61 -10.47 -15.04
C SER A 340 -9.51 -9.39 -15.06
N PRO A 341 -8.75 -9.27 -16.16
CA PRO A 341 -7.89 -8.11 -16.35
C PRO A 341 -8.68 -6.81 -16.16
N MET A 342 -8.03 -5.81 -15.56
CA MET A 342 -8.64 -4.49 -15.41
C MET A 342 -8.73 -3.81 -16.76
N LEU A 343 -9.93 -3.32 -17.06
CA LEU A 343 -10.26 -2.55 -18.23
C LEU A 343 -10.15 -1.06 -17.88
N ARG A 344 -9.17 -0.38 -18.49
CA ARG A 344 -8.82 1.03 -18.26
C ARG A 344 -9.86 1.94 -18.92
N LEU A 345 -10.79 2.48 -18.13
CA LEU A 345 -11.86 3.34 -18.62
C LEU A 345 -11.34 4.69 -19.05
N ASP A 346 -10.32 5.21 -18.36
CA ASP A 346 -9.59 6.43 -18.71
C ASP A 346 -9.09 6.39 -20.16
N ARG A 347 -8.48 5.27 -20.58
CA ARG A 347 -8.00 5.09 -21.96
C ARG A 347 -9.11 4.99 -22.99
N ILE A 348 -10.22 4.32 -22.64
CA ILE A 348 -11.37 4.20 -23.54
C ILE A 348 -12.07 5.54 -23.75
N LEU A 349 -12.12 6.34 -22.68
CA LEU A 349 -12.76 7.65 -22.71
C LEU A 349 -11.84 8.75 -23.26
N GLY A 350 -10.56 8.46 -23.55
CA GLY A 350 -9.59 9.46 -24.02
C GLY A 350 -9.24 10.51 -22.96
N VAL A 351 -9.42 10.20 -21.66
CA VAL A 351 -9.22 11.13 -20.56
C VAL A 351 -7.94 10.76 -19.81
N GLU A 352 -6.94 11.64 -19.86
CA GLU A 352 -5.75 11.54 -19.03
C GLU A 352 -5.75 12.65 -17.97
N VAL A 353 -5.78 12.24 -16.70
CA VAL A 353 -5.70 13.17 -15.55
C VAL A 353 -4.33 13.01 -14.91
N SER A 354 -3.47 14.01 -15.11
CA SER A 354 -2.23 14.17 -14.37
C SER A 354 -2.37 15.29 -13.36
N GLY A 355 -1.93 15.03 -12.13
CA GLY A 355 -1.77 16.04 -11.10
C GLY A 355 -0.59 16.97 -11.35
N GLY A 356 0.19 16.76 -12.41
CA GLY A 356 1.37 17.56 -12.75
C GLY A 356 2.68 16.94 -12.29
N HIS A 357 3.79 17.57 -12.68
CA HIS A 357 5.13 17.23 -12.22
C HIS A 357 5.52 18.13 -11.06
N TYR A 358 6.11 17.52 -10.03
CA TYR A 358 6.55 18.20 -8.82
C TYR A 358 7.91 17.66 -8.42
N CYS A 359 8.69 18.43 -7.68
CA CYS A 359 10.06 18.05 -7.36
C CYS A 359 10.45 18.45 -5.95
N ASN A 360 11.12 17.54 -5.26
CA ASN A 360 11.56 17.68 -3.87
C ASN A 360 13.01 17.23 -3.73
N GLY A 361 13.82 18.05 -3.08
CA GLY A 361 15.23 17.74 -2.81
C GLY A 361 15.39 17.01 -1.48
N PHE A 362 16.34 16.08 -1.43
CA PHE A 362 16.73 15.36 -0.22
C PHE A 362 18.25 15.39 -0.11
N VAL A 363 18.77 15.79 1.05
CA VAL A 363 20.22 15.84 1.29
C VAL A 363 20.61 15.01 2.51
N ASN A 364 21.71 14.27 2.40
CA ASN A 364 22.30 13.54 3.52
C ASN A 364 23.84 13.52 3.43
N GLU A 365 24.50 13.21 4.54
CA GLU A 365 25.95 13.00 4.58
C GLU A 365 26.32 11.64 3.99
N VAL A 366 27.47 11.57 3.33
CA VAL A 366 27.96 10.32 2.73
C VAL A 366 28.27 9.28 3.82
N GLY A 367 27.77 8.06 3.67
CA GLY A 367 27.90 6.98 4.66
C GLY A 367 26.82 6.96 5.75
N VAL A 368 25.87 7.90 5.73
CA VAL A 368 24.75 7.90 6.68
C VAL A 368 23.60 7.06 6.13
N GLU A 369 23.32 5.94 6.82
CA GLU A 369 22.25 5.01 6.43
C GLU A 369 20.94 5.19 7.24
N THR A 370 20.95 5.99 8.30
CA THR A 370 19.89 5.99 9.34
C THR A 370 19.28 7.36 9.66
N SER A 371 19.89 8.47 9.20
CA SER A 371 19.39 9.83 9.47
C SER A 371 18.39 10.26 8.38
N PRO A 372 17.31 11.00 8.74
CA PRO A 372 16.42 11.58 7.75
C PRO A 372 17.18 12.54 6.86
N ALA A 373 16.95 12.47 5.54
CA ALA A 373 17.42 13.51 4.65
C ALA A 373 16.56 14.77 4.87
N GLU A 374 17.18 15.94 4.96
CA GLU A 374 16.44 17.19 5.11
C GLU A 374 15.70 17.49 3.79
N PRO A 375 14.37 17.71 3.81
CA PRO A 375 13.65 18.10 2.61
C PRO A 375 14.06 19.53 2.22
N LEU A 376 14.63 19.67 1.03
CA LEU A 376 14.93 20.95 0.42
C LEU A 376 13.72 21.43 -0.38
N VAL A 377 13.51 22.75 -0.33
CA VAL A 377 12.44 23.57 -0.96
C VAL A 377 11.99 23.01 -2.34
N PRO A 378 10.69 23.10 -2.68
CA PRO A 378 10.17 22.67 -3.99
C PRO A 378 10.94 23.27 -5.17
N CYS A 379 11.27 22.45 -6.16
CA CYS A 379 11.90 22.91 -7.40
C CYS A 379 10.87 23.71 -8.24
N ALA A 380 11.31 24.72 -8.99
CA ALA A 380 10.49 25.80 -9.56
C ALA A 380 9.44 25.44 -10.64
N ASP A 381 9.13 24.16 -10.89
CA ASP A 381 8.21 23.74 -11.95
C ASP A 381 7.02 22.96 -11.37
N ALA A 382 5.87 23.63 -11.23
CA ALA A 382 4.60 22.97 -10.89
C ALA A 382 3.52 23.41 -11.89
N SER A 383 3.09 22.52 -12.77
CA SER A 383 1.97 22.75 -13.70
C SER A 383 1.02 21.56 -13.71
N ILE A 384 -0.26 21.80 -13.44
CA ILE A 384 -1.33 20.81 -13.61
C ILE A 384 -1.77 20.84 -15.07
N ALA A 385 -1.85 19.68 -15.71
CA ALA A 385 -2.34 19.55 -17.08
C ALA A 385 -3.45 18.49 -17.14
N VAL A 386 -4.61 18.88 -17.68
CA VAL A 386 -5.65 17.94 -18.12
C VAL A 386 -5.53 17.86 -19.62
N ILE A 387 -5.18 16.69 -20.15
CA ILE A 387 -5.08 16.46 -21.59
C ILE A 387 -6.33 15.68 -22.00
N LEU A 388 -7.13 16.32 -22.85
CA LEU A 388 -8.24 15.66 -23.55
C LEU A 388 -7.72 15.29 -24.93
N ASP A 389 -7.55 14.00 -25.20
CA ASP A 389 -7.21 13.53 -26.54
C ASP A 389 -8.52 13.44 -27.34
N PRO A 390 -8.68 14.19 -28.46
CA PRO A 390 -9.94 14.26 -29.21
C PRO A 390 -10.33 12.99 -29.96
#